data_AF-A0A7V9MQZ0-F1
#
_entry.id   AF-A0A7V9MQZ0-F1
#
_cell.length_a   1.000
_cell.length_b   1.000
_cell.length_c   1.000
_cell.angle_alpha   90.00
_cell.angle_beta   90.00
_cell.angle_gamma   90.00
#
_symmetry.space_group_name_H-M   'P 1'
#
loop_
_entity.id
_entity.type
_entity.pdbx_description
1 polymer ?
#
loop_
_entity_poly.entity_id
_entity_poly.type
_entity_poly.pdbx_seq_one_letter_code
_entity_poly.pdbx_strand_id
1 'polypeptide(L)'
;MYQTNKEIWSGLSKNTHEGLGSPARIVPATLILFGGQVLPFLLLAASSFLSRVQFALACAAAICALLPRIVGARRFQQSYTTIILHPVGVLGLLTLQWMGLLRWLGDKPVRWKGRAYPTTPASAV
;
A
#
# COMPACT_ATOMS: atom_id res chain seq x y z
N MET A 1 -8.32 22.84 0.63
CA MET A 1 -7.62 21.74 1.31
C MET A 1 -8.66 20.73 1.76
N TYR A 2 -8.32 19.44 1.81
CA TYR A 2 -9.25 18.41 2.30
C TYR A 2 -9.63 18.67 3.75
N GLN A 3 -10.92 18.68 4.07
CA GLN A 3 -11.45 18.95 5.40
C GLN A 3 -11.86 17.67 6.14
N THR A 4 -12.02 16.57 5.40
CA THR A 4 -12.48 15.29 5.97
C THR A 4 -11.58 14.13 5.57
N ASN A 5 -11.56 13.08 6.38
CA ASN A 5 -10.84 11.84 6.04
C ASN A 5 -11.33 11.27 4.70
N LYS A 6 -12.64 11.33 4.44
CA LYS A 6 -13.22 10.87 3.16
C LYS A 6 -12.65 11.60 1.96
N GLU A 7 -12.46 12.91 2.08
CA GLU A 7 -11.85 13.72 1.03
C GLU A 7 -10.37 13.38 0.81
N ILE A 8 -9.60 13.16 1.89
CA ILE A 8 -8.20 12.70 1.81
C ILE A 8 -8.13 11.35 1.09
N TRP A 9 -8.94 10.38 1.52
CA TRP A 9 -8.98 9.04 0.92
C TRP A 9 -9.38 9.09 -0.56
N SER A 10 -10.42 9.85 -0.90
CA SER A 10 -10.81 10.02 -2.31
C SER A 10 -9.76 10.79 -3.11
N GLY A 11 -8.96 11.66 -2.48
CA GLY A 11 -7.85 12.35 -3.13
C GLY A 11 -6.71 11.40 -3.47
N LEU A 12 -6.27 10.62 -2.49
CA LEU A 12 -5.20 9.64 -2.62
C LEU A 12 -5.55 8.56 -3.66
N SER A 13 -6.78 8.03 -3.63
CA SER A 13 -7.21 6.95 -4.53
C SER A 13 -7.33 7.36 -6.00
N LYS A 14 -7.26 8.66 -6.33
CA LYS A 14 -7.37 9.12 -7.73
C LYS A 14 -6.06 8.98 -8.50
N ASN A 15 -4.93 9.03 -7.79
CA ASN A 15 -3.59 9.02 -8.41
C ASN A 15 -2.94 7.63 -8.37
N THR A 16 -3.65 6.60 -7.90
CA THR A 16 -3.06 5.28 -7.68
C THR A 16 -2.89 4.48 -8.96
N HIS A 17 -3.74 4.67 -9.97
CA HIS A 17 -3.64 3.96 -11.25
C HIS A 17 -2.34 4.29 -12.02
N GLU A 18 -1.92 5.56 -12.03
CA GLU A 18 -0.64 5.96 -12.62
C GLU A 18 0.56 5.38 -11.85
N GLY A 19 0.38 5.15 -10.55
CA GLY A 19 1.31 4.45 -9.65
C GLY A 19 1.17 2.93 -9.68
N LEU A 20 1.21 2.29 -8.51
CA LEU A 20 1.22 0.83 -8.39
C LEU A 20 -0.13 0.16 -8.70
N GLY A 21 -1.20 0.93 -8.82
CA GLY A 21 -2.57 0.45 -9.00
C GLY A 21 -2.95 0.14 -10.45
N SER A 22 -2.00 0.14 -11.39
CA SER A 22 -2.30 -0.31 -12.77
C SER A 22 -2.43 -1.84 -12.83
N PRO A 23 -3.23 -2.40 -13.77
CA PRO A 23 -3.47 -3.84 -13.88
C PRO A 23 -2.19 -4.68 -13.91
N ALA A 24 -1.16 -4.22 -14.63
CA ALA A 24 0.12 -4.93 -14.76
C ALA A 24 0.98 -4.90 -13.48
N ARG A 25 0.80 -3.90 -12.60
CA ARG A 25 1.67 -3.67 -11.44
C ARG A 25 1.03 -4.07 -10.12
N ILE A 26 -0.29 -4.07 -10.02
CA ILE A 26 -0.99 -4.23 -8.74
C ILE A 26 -0.74 -5.59 -8.09
N VAL A 27 -0.74 -6.68 -8.87
CA VAL A 27 -0.54 -8.04 -8.37
C VAL A 27 0.89 -8.24 -7.85
N PRO A 28 1.96 -8.00 -8.64
CA PRO A 28 3.32 -8.17 -8.13
C PRO A 28 3.62 -7.21 -6.97
N ALA A 29 3.12 -5.97 -7.01
CA ALA A 29 3.26 -5.03 -5.90
C ALA A 29 2.56 -5.54 -4.63
N THR A 30 1.35 -6.10 -4.76
CA THR A 30 0.61 -6.69 -3.63
C THR A 30 1.37 -7.87 -3.03
N LEU A 31 1.88 -8.79 -3.86
CA LEU A 31 2.63 -9.95 -3.37
C LEU A 31 3.90 -9.53 -2.61
N ILE A 32 4.67 -8.58 -3.16
CA ILE A 32 5.90 -8.10 -2.53
C ILE A 32 5.59 -7.34 -1.24
N LEU A 33 4.65 -6.40 -1.27
CA LEU A 33 4.35 -5.54 -0.12
C LEU A 33 3.62 -6.31 0.98
N PHE A 34 2.57 -7.06 0.65
CA PHE A 34 1.87 -7.87 1.64
C PHE A 34 2.77 -8.98 2.17
N GLY A 35 3.41 -9.75 1.28
CA GLY A 35 4.27 -10.87 1.66
C GLY A 35 5.51 -10.45 2.45
N GLY A 36 6.13 -9.32 2.09
CA GLY A 36 7.34 -8.85 2.75
C GLY A 36 7.09 -7.99 3.99
N GLN A 37 5.99 -7.23 4.03
CA GLN A 37 5.80 -6.17 5.04
C GLN A 37 4.61 -6.39 5.97
N VAL A 38 3.72 -7.34 5.68
CA VAL A 38 2.52 -7.62 6.49
C VAL A 38 2.50 -9.07 6.96
N LEU A 39 2.67 -10.02 6.03
CA LEU A 39 2.60 -11.45 6.29
C LEU A 39 3.52 -11.93 7.43
N PRO A 40 4.78 -11.46 7.59
CA PRO A 40 5.63 -11.93 8.68
C PRO A 40 5.01 -11.69 10.06
N PHE A 41 4.32 -10.57 10.25
CA PHE A 41 3.67 -10.23 11.53
C PHE A 41 2.42 -11.07 11.77
N LEU A 42 1.66 -11.38 10.71
CA LEU A 42 0.51 -12.28 10.80
C LEU A 42 0.96 -13.72 11.14
N LEU A 43 2.06 -14.18 10.55
CA LEU A 43 2.66 -15.48 10.88
C LEU A 43 3.12 -15.53 12.34
N LEU A 44 3.76 -14.47 12.85
CA LEU A 44 4.15 -14.39 14.26
C LEU A 44 2.94 -14.38 15.20
N ALA A 45 1.86 -13.67 14.84
CA ALA A 45 0.62 -13.70 15.61
C ALA A 45 -0.02 -15.11 15.62
N ALA A 46 0.15 -15.88 14.55
CA ALA A 46 -0.29 -17.27 14.41
C ALA A 46 0.80 -18.30 14.81
N SER A 47 1.76 -17.92 15.67
CA SER A 47 2.94 -18.73 16.01
C SER A 47 2.63 -20.14 16.51
N SER A 48 1.46 -20.38 17.12
CA SER A 48 1.02 -21.70 17.57
C SER A 48 0.89 -22.73 16.44
N PHE A 49 0.73 -22.27 15.20
CA PHE A 49 0.63 -23.12 14.01
C PHE A 49 1.97 -23.32 13.29
N LEU A 50 3.05 -22.72 13.79
CA LEU A 50 4.35 -22.75 13.15
C LEU A 50 5.28 -23.79 13.78
N SER A 51 6.02 -24.50 12.94
CA SER A 51 7.21 -25.23 13.39
C SER A 51 8.29 -24.26 13.88
N ARG A 52 9.26 -24.76 14.65
CA ARG A 52 10.40 -23.95 15.13
C ARG A 52 11.14 -23.24 14.00
N VAL A 53 11.32 -23.90 12.86
CA VAL A 53 11.98 -23.33 11.68
C VAL A 53 11.13 -22.22 11.06
N GLN A 54 9.83 -22.46 10.89
CA GLN A 54 8.91 -21.45 10.34
C GLN A 54 8.81 -20.21 11.23
N PHE A 55 8.77 -20.41 12.55
CA PHE A 55 8.79 -19.31 13.51
C PHE A 55 10.08 -18.49 13.41
N ALA A 56 11.24 -19.15 13.35
CA ALA A 56 12.53 -18.47 13.19
C ALA A 56 12.60 -17.66 11.88
N LEU A 57 12.11 -18.22 10.77
CA LEU A 57 12.02 -17.52 9.49
C LEU A 57 11.06 -16.32 9.55
N ALA A 58 9.91 -16.46 10.21
CA ALA A 58 8.96 -15.36 10.40
C ALA A 58 9.57 -14.22 11.23
N CYS A 59 10.32 -14.54 12.28
CA CYS A 59 11.08 -13.57 13.07
C CYS A 59 12.12 -12.83 12.20
N ALA A 60 12.92 -13.57 11.42
CA ALA A 60 13.91 -12.98 10.52
C ALA A 60 13.26 -12.07 9.48
N ALA A 61 12.16 -12.51 8.87
CA ALA A 61 11.40 -11.72 7.91
C ALA A 61 10.80 -10.44 8.54
N ALA A 62 10.26 -10.52 9.76
CA ALA A 62 9.74 -9.35 10.48
C ALA A 62 10.84 -8.32 10.81
N ILE A 63 12.03 -8.79 11.19
CA ILE A 63 13.20 -7.91 11.39
C ILE A 63 13.57 -7.23 10.07
N CYS A 64 13.69 -7.99 8.97
CA CYS A 64 13.96 -7.43 7.65
C CYS A 64 12.88 -6.43 7.20
N ALA A 65 11.62 -6.66 7.53
CA ALA A 65 10.51 -5.75 7.22
C ALA A 65 10.63 -4.41 7.98
N LEU A 66 10.98 -4.45 9.27
CA LEU A 66 11.11 -3.22 10.08
C LEU A 66 12.43 -2.48 9.87
N LEU A 67 13.49 -3.18 9.47
CA LEU A 67 14.84 -2.61 9.43
C LEU A 67 14.93 -1.31 8.59
N PRO A 68 14.44 -1.25 7.34
CA PRO A 68 14.46 -0.01 6.56
C PRO A 68 13.68 1.12 7.24
N ARG A 69 12.58 0.79 7.92
CA ARG A 69 11.75 1.77 8.62
C ARG A 69 12.44 2.30 9.88
N ILE A 70 13.12 1.45 10.63
CA ILE A 70 13.94 1.83 11.79
C ILE A 70 15.08 2.75 11.34
N VAL A 71 15.80 2.37 10.28
CA VAL A 71 16.90 3.18 9.72
C VAL A 71 16.38 4.54 9.27
N GLY A 72 15.27 4.58 8.53
CA GLY A 72 14.64 5.83 8.10
C GLY A 72 14.19 6.71 9.27
N ALA A 73 13.51 6.13 10.26
CA ALA A 73 13.05 6.87 11.43
C ALA A 73 14.20 7.50 12.20
N ARG A 74 15.31 6.78 12.38
CA ARG A 74 16.52 7.33 13.03
C ARG A 74 17.20 8.38 12.17
N ARG A 75 17.43 8.10 10.88
CA ARG A 75 18.19 8.97 9.97
C ARG A 75 17.51 10.32 9.74
N PHE A 76 16.17 10.32 9.69
CA PHE A 76 15.35 11.48 9.39
C PHE A 76 14.56 11.99 10.62
N GLN A 77 14.90 11.51 11.83
CA GLN A 77 14.25 11.89 13.09
C GLN A 77 12.71 11.82 13.04
N GLN A 78 12.17 10.81 12.37
CA GLN A 78 10.73 10.60 12.33
C GLN A 78 10.27 9.91 13.62
N SER A 79 9.01 10.14 14.00
CA SER A 79 8.42 9.49 15.16
C SER A 79 8.52 7.95 15.08
N TYR A 80 8.94 7.32 16.18
CA TYR A 80 9.02 5.87 16.32
C TYR A 80 7.65 5.18 16.16
N THR A 81 6.54 5.89 16.37
CA THR A 81 5.19 5.39 16.12
C THR A 81 5.04 4.87 14.68
N THR A 82 5.74 5.50 13.74
CA THR A 82 5.71 5.11 12.33
C THR A 82 6.39 3.77 12.03
N ILE A 83 7.19 3.23 12.95
CA ILE A 83 7.79 1.89 12.83
C ILE A 83 6.74 0.84 13.11
N ILE A 84 6.00 1.01 14.22
CA ILE A 84 4.94 0.09 14.65
C ILE A 84 3.77 0.14 13.67
N LEU A 85 3.41 1.33 13.20
CA LEU A 85 2.32 1.51 12.23
C LEU A 85 2.69 1.16 10.80
N HIS A 86 3.93 0.79 10.50
CA HIS A 86 4.37 0.53 9.13
C HIS A 86 3.55 -0.57 8.42
N PRO A 87 3.30 -1.76 9.02
CA PRO A 87 2.46 -2.77 8.38
C PRO A 87 1.03 -2.27 8.10
N VAL A 88 0.48 -1.47 9.01
CA VAL A 88 -0.85 -0.85 8.85
C VAL A 88 -0.83 0.18 7.70
N GLY A 89 0.23 0.96 7.59
CA GLY A 89 0.44 1.89 6.48
C GLY A 89 0.53 1.18 5.13
N VAL A 90 1.22 0.03 5.09
CA VAL A 90 1.29 -0.81 3.88
C VAL A 90 -0.09 -1.36 3.50
N LEU A 91 -0.89 -1.81 4.47
CA LEU A 91 -2.28 -2.22 4.21
C LEU A 91 -3.09 -1.05 3.64
N GLY A 92 -3.00 0.14 4.22
CA GLY A 92 -3.67 1.34 3.70
C GLY A 92 -3.23 1.69 2.28
N LEU A 93 -1.93 1.60 1.97
CA LEU A 93 -1.40 1.77 0.62
C LEU A 93 -2.01 0.77 -0.35
N LEU A 94 -2.01 -0.52 -0.03
CA LEU A 94 -2.59 -1.58 -0.87
C LEU A 94 -4.09 -1.36 -1.08
N THR A 95 -4.84 -1.02 -0.04
CA THR A 95 -6.26 -0.66 -0.16
C THR A 95 -6.47 0.49 -1.15
N LEU A 96 -5.66 1.55 -1.06
CA LEU A 96 -5.72 2.67 -2.00
C LEU A 96 -5.41 2.26 -3.44
N GLN A 97 -4.45 1.35 -3.67
CA GLN A 97 -4.13 0.84 -5.01
C GLN A 97 -5.32 0.08 -5.61
N TRP A 98 -5.89 -0.86 -4.86
CA TRP A 98 -7.04 -1.66 -5.31
C TRP A 98 -8.29 -0.80 -5.53
N MET A 99 -8.57 0.16 -4.65
CA MET A 99 -9.64 1.12 -4.87
C MET A 99 -9.43 1.97 -6.13
N GLY A 100 -8.19 2.34 -6.42
CA GLY A 100 -7.82 3.04 -7.65
C GLY A 100 -8.14 2.25 -8.90
N LEU A 101 -7.71 0.99 -8.92
CA LEU A 101 -7.97 0.08 -10.03
C LEU A 101 -9.47 -0.12 -10.24
N LEU A 102 -10.24 -0.39 -9.18
CA LEU A 102 -11.70 -0.55 -9.27
C LEU A 102 -12.40 0.70 -9.81
N ARG A 103 -11.90 1.89 -9.46
CA ARG A 103 -12.43 3.16 -10.01
C ARG A 103 -12.11 3.33 -11.48
N TRP A 104 -10.90 2.94 -11.89
CA TRP A 104 -10.48 2.98 -13.28
C TRP A 104 -11.28 1.99 -14.15
N LEU A 105 -11.47 0.75 -13.67
CA LEU A 105 -12.31 -0.25 -14.34
C LEU A 105 -13.78 0.15 -14.47
N GLY A 106 -14.27 1.01 -13.58
CA GLY A 106 -15.65 1.53 -13.61
C GLY A 106 -15.79 2.88 -14.31
N ASP A 107 -14.82 3.31 -15.12
CA ASP A 107 -14.80 4.57 -15.87
C ASP A 107 -15.17 5.81 -15.05
N LYS A 108 -14.79 5.85 -13.77
CA LYS A 108 -15.07 7.02 -12.93
C LYS A 108 -14.07 8.12 -13.27
N PRO A 109 -14.48 9.22 -13.93
CA PRO A 109 -13.54 10.23 -14.39
C PRO A 109 -12.81 10.87 -13.21
N VAL A 110 -11.49 10.99 -13.32
CA VAL A 110 -10.67 11.70 -12.35
C VAL A 110 -10.91 13.20 -12.57
N ARG A 111 -11.66 13.81 -11.64
CA ARG A 111 -11.86 15.25 -11.60
C ARG A 111 -10.72 15.94 -10.86
N TRP A 112 -10.03 16.85 -11.55
CA TRP A 112 -8.97 17.69 -11.00
C TRP A 112 -9.23 19.16 -11.32
N LYS A 113 -9.37 20.00 -10.28
CA LYS A 113 -9.63 21.46 -10.42
C LYS A 113 -10.70 21.81 -11.47
N GLY A 114 -11.82 21.08 -11.49
CA GLY A 114 -12.93 21.31 -12.44
C GLY A 114 -12.77 20.68 -13.82
N ARG A 115 -11.60 20.13 -14.16
CA ARG A 115 -11.37 19.36 -15.39
C ARG A 115 -11.66 17.88 -15.16
N ALA A 116 -12.36 17.25 -16.08
CA ALA A 116 -12.53 15.81 -16.14
C ALA A 116 -11.62 15.26 -17.24
N TYR A 117 -10.75 14.32 -16.91
CA TYR A 117 -9.95 13.61 -17.90
C TYR A 117 -10.72 12.34 -18.32
N PRO A 118 -10.99 12.15 -19.62
CA PRO A 118 -11.56 10.90 -20.11
C PRO A 118 -10.58 9.76 -19.83
N THR A 119 -11.12 8.61 -19.43
CA THR A 119 -10.33 7.43 -19.04
C THR A 119 -9.86 6.63 -20.26
N THR A 120 -10.50 6.84 -21.41
CA THR A 120 -10.15 6.25 -22.71
C THR A 120 -9.14 7.14 -23.45
N PRO A 121 -8.02 6.58 -23.97
CA PRO A 121 -7.20 7.31 -24.93
C PRO A 121 -8.07 7.65 -26.14
N ALA A 122 -8.06 8.90 -26.58
CA ALA A 122 -8.69 9.27 -27.84
C ALA A 122 -8.13 8.33 -28.93
N SER A 123 -9.01 7.55 -29.55
CA SER A 123 -8.66 6.75 -30.71
C SER A 123 -8.07 7.70 -31.74
N ALA A 124 -6.76 7.58 -31.98
CA ALA A 124 -6.09 8.31 -33.04
C ALA A 124 -6.70 7.80 -34.36
N VAL A 125 -7.47 8.67 -35.01
CA VAL A 125 -7.89 8.54 -36.41
C VAL A 125 -6.89 9.31 -37.25
#